data_AF-A0A971BBZ3-F1
#
_entry.id   AF-A0A971BBZ3-F1
#
_cell.length_a   1.000
_cell.length_b   1.000
_cell.length_c   1.000
_cell.angle_alpha   90.00
_cell.angle_beta   90.00
_cell.angle_gamma   90.00
#
_symmetry.space_group_name_H-M   'P 1'
#
loop_
_entity.id
_entity.type
_entity.pdbx_description
1 polymer ?
#
loop_
_entity_poly.entity_id
_entity_poly.type
_entity_poly.pdbx_seq_one_letter_code
_entity_poly.pdbx_strand_id
1 'polypeptide(L)'
;MLFDLQGKRRRVVQATYLGLAVLMGGGLVLFGIGGDVSGGLFDAFSDRSGSSGNDIVEERVQRNEERVQTNPNAIAARKELVRDYYQLAVSQADDRGVYPADAQDELRKAARNWSAY
;
A
#
# COMPACT_ATOMS: atom_id res chain seq x y z
N MET A 1 -50.88 12.16 -3.30
CA MET A 1 -50.09 10.92 -3.39
C MET A 1 -49.10 11.13 -4.52
N LEU A 2 -47.86 11.47 -4.17
CA LEU A 2 -46.75 10.54 -4.35
C LEU A 2 -46.69 10.05 -5.80
N PHE A 3 -46.07 10.87 -6.64
CA PHE A 3 -45.52 10.54 -7.95
C PHE A 3 -46.27 9.45 -8.74
N ASP A 4 -47.21 9.85 -9.59
CA ASP A 4 -47.75 8.96 -10.63
C ASP A 4 -46.66 8.64 -11.66
N LEU A 5 -45.84 7.65 -11.33
CA LEU A 5 -44.75 7.14 -12.15
C LEU A 5 -45.30 6.02 -13.02
N GLN A 6 -45.98 6.40 -14.12
CA GLN A 6 -46.41 5.43 -15.12
C GLN A 6 -45.23 4.60 -15.66
N GLY A 7 -45.37 3.27 -15.51
CA GLY A 7 -44.67 2.19 -16.22
C GLY A 7 -43.14 2.30 -16.35
N LYS A 8 -42.68 3.02 -17.38
CA LYS A 8 -41.24 3.13 -17.72
C LYS A 8 -40.45 3.91 -16.66
N ARG A 9 -41.02 4.98 -16.11
CA ARG A 9 -40.32 5.81 -15.10
C ARG A 9 -40.21 5.09 -13.76
N ARG A 10 -41.17 4.23 -13.43
CA ARG A 10 -41.13 3.36 -12.23
C ARG A 10 -39.96 2.38 -12.27
N ARG A 11 -39.68 1.76 -13.42
CA ARG A 11 -38.58 0.79 -13.56
C ARG A 11 -37.20 1.44 -13.42
N VAL A 12 -37.00 2.61 -14.00
CA VAL A 12 -35.73 3.36 -13.88
C VAL A 12 -35.47 3.77 -12.44
N VAL A 13 -36.50 4.31 -11.78
CA VAL A 13 -36.42 4.69 -10.37
C VAL A 13 -36.13 3.47 -9.50
N GLN A 14 -36.83 2.36 -9.72
CA GLN A 14 -36.61 1.12 -8.99
C GLN A 14 -35.19 0.56 -9.17
N ALA A 15 -34.66 0.56 -10.40
CA ALA A 15 -33.29 0.11 -10.66
C ALA A 15 -32.26 1.00 -9.94
N THR A 16 -32.49 2.31 -9.92
CA THR A 16 -31.62 3.28 -9.23
C THR A 16 -31.62 3.04 -7.73
N TYR A 17 -32.81 2.92 -7.11
CA TYR A 17 -32.91 2.64 -5.68
C TYR A 17 -32.35 1.27 -5.31
N LEU A 18 -32.52 0.26 -6.17
CA LEU A 18 -31.96 -1.07 -5.94
C LEU A 18 -30.43 -1.06 -6.06
N GLY A 19 -29.88 -0.33 -7.03
CA GLY A 19 -28.44 -0.08 -7.14
C GLY A 19 -27.87 0.67 -5.92
N LEU A 20 -28.56 1.73 -5.46
CA LEU A 20 -28.19 2.45 -4.25
C LEU A 20 -28.27 1.55 -3.01
N ALA A 21 -29.28 0.69 -2.89
CA ALA A 21 -29.41 -0.26 -1.78
C ALA A 21 -28.26 -1.29 -1.79
N VAL A 22 -27.87 -1.78 -2.96
CA VAL A 22 -26.71 -2.68 -3.10
C VAL A 22 -25.39 -1.95 -2.82
N LEU A 23 -25.24 -0.69 -3.23
CA LEU A 23 -24.03 0.09 -2.92
C LEU A 23 -23.94 0.42 -1.42
N MET A 24 -25.07 0.72 -0.76
CA MET A 24 -25.09 1.02 0.66
C MET A 24 -24.92 -0.26 1.51
N GLY A 25 -25.67 -1.34 1.21
CA GLY A 25 -25.57 -2.61 1.92
C GLY A 25 -24.29 -3.39 1.57
N GLY A 26 -23.98 -3.51 0.29
CA GLY A 26 -22.75 -4.12 -0.20
C GLY A 26 -21.52 -3.30 0.14
N GLY A 27 -21.62 -1.96 0.20
CA GLY A 27 -20.57 -1.10 0.73
C GLY A 27 -20.21 -1.51 2.16
N LEU A 28 -21.16 -1.57 3.09
CA LEU A 28 -20.84 -1.94 4.47
C LEU A 28 -20.33 -3.39 4.62
N VAL A 29 -20.89 -4.36 3.87
CA VAL A 29 -20.48 -5.78 3.93
C VAL A 29 -19.12 -6.00 3.29
N LEU A 30 -18.88 -5.42 2.11
CA LEU A 30 -17.59 -5.52 1.44
C LEU A 30 -16.51 -4.71 2.15
N PHE A 31 -16.87 -3.67 2.92
CA PHE A 31 -15.94 -2.84 3.70
C PHE A 31 -15.78 -3.27 5.17
N GLY A 32 -16.51 -4.31 5.60
CA GLY A 32 -16.34 -4.91 6.93
C GLY A 32 -16.79 -4.03 8.11
N ILE A 33 -17.54 -2.96 7.87
CA ILE A 33 -18.02 -2.06 8.94
C ILE A 33 -19.29 -2.68 9.55
N GLY A 34 -19.11 -3.55 10.55
CA GLY A 34 -20.22 -4.07 11.36
C GLY A 34 -20.13 -5.54 11.82
N GLY A 35 -19.07 -6.26 11.46
CA GLY A 35 -18.74 -7.56 12.07
C GLY A 35 -17.71 -7.38 13.16
N ASP A 36 -17.79 -8.19 14.22
CA ASP A 36 -16.89 -8.22 15.40
C ASP A 36 -15.46 -8.71 15.06
N VAL A 37 -14.91 -8.23 13.93
CA VAL A 37 -13.57 -8.52 13.43
C VAL A 37 -12.87 -7.21 13.16
N SER A 38 -11.98 -6.85 14.08
CA SER A 38 -11.14 -5.65 14.07
C SER A 38 -10.07 -5.69 12.97
N GLY A 39 -10.44 -5.93 11.71
CA GLY A 39 -9.47 -6.15 10.62
C GLY A 39 -10.12 -6.30 9.23
N GLY A 40 -10.84 -5.27 8.75
CA GLY A 40 -11.48 -5.28 7.43
C GLY A 40 -10.67 -4.55 6.34
N LEU A 41 -10.39 -5.25 5.23
CA LEU A 41 -9.79 -4.88 3.92
C LEU A 41 -8.47 -4.10 3.90
N PHE A 42 -8.33 -3.10 4.75
CA PHE A 42 -7.09 -2.38 4.96
C PHE A 42 -6.01 -3.38 5.42
N ASP A 43 -6.39 -4.34 6.25
CA ASP A 43 -5.54 -5.46 6.70
C ASP A 43 -5.24 -6.47 5.57
N ALA A 44 -6.23 -6.77 4.72
CA ALA A 44 -6.03 -7.67 3.56
C ALA A 44 -5.26 -7.02 2.39
N PHE A 45 -5.15 -5.69 2.37
CA PHE A 45 -4.27 -4.94 1.48
C PHE A 45 -2.88 -4.73 2.09
N SER A 46 -2.74 -4.58 3.41
CA SER A 46 -1.44 -4.59 4.09
C SER A 46 -0.80 -5.97 4.07
N ASP A 47 -1.57 -7.05 4.26
CA ASP A 47 -1.07 -8.44 4.16
C ASP A 47 -0.59 -8.80 2.76
N ARG A 48 -1.21 -8.23 1.70
CA ARG A 48 -0.71 -8.37 0.33
C ARG A 48 0.44 -7.43 -0.01
N SER A 49 0.69 -6.41 0.82
CA SER A 49 1.80 -5.48 0.66
C SER A 49 3.09 -5.96 1.35
N GLY A 50 3.00 -6.88 2.31
CA GLY A 50 4.15 -7.34 3.09
C GLY A 50 5.13 -8.22 2.33
N SER A 51 4.68 -8.99 1.33
CA SER A 51 5.55 -9.92 0.58
C SER A 51 5.86 -9.44 -0.85
N SER A 52 4.86 -9.04 -1.64
CA SER A 52 5.11 -8.66 -3.05
C SER A 52 5.76 -7.27 -3.20
N GLY A 53 5.62 -6.38 -2.20
CA GLY A 53 6.22 -5.06 -2.23
C GLY A 53 7.72 -5.07 -1.94
N ASN A 54 8.15 -5.95 -1.03
CA ASN A 54 9.55 -6.08 -0.62
C ASN A 54 10.39 -6.64 -1.77
N ASP A 55 9.93 -7.69 -2.45
CA ASP A 55 10.63 -8.29 -3.60
C ASP A 55 10.95 -7.26 -4.70
N ILE A 56 10.00 -6.36 -5.01
CA ILE A 56 10.19 -5.31 -6.03
C ILE A 56 11.18 -4.24 -5.52
N VAL A 57 11.21 -3.96 -4.22
CA VAL A 57 12.16 -3.03 -3.62
C VAL A 57 13.56 -3.65 -3.60
N GLU A 58 13.69 -4.92 -3.23
CA GLU A 58 14.94 -5.67 -3.24
C GLU A 58 15.55 -5.74 -4.65
N GLU A 59 14.73 -5.97 -5.68
CA GLU A 59 15.20 -5.95 -7.07
C GLU A 59 15.72 -4.55 -7.48
N ARG A 60 15.05 -3.47 -7.03
CA ARG A 60 15.54 -2.10 -7.26
C ARG A 60 16.86 -1.85 -6.53
N VAL A 61 16.98 -2.30 -5.28
CA VAL A 61 18.22 -2.20 -4.49
C VAL A 61 19.35 -2.87 -5.26
N GLN A 62 19.19 -4.13 -5.66
CA GLN A 62 20.22 -4.87 -6.37
C GLN A 62 20.69 -4.13 -7.64
N ARG A 63 19.76 -3.72 -8.49
CA ARG A 63 20.09 -2.98 -9.73
C ARG A 63 20.81 -1.66 -9.45
N ASN A 64 20.40 -0.93 -8.43
CA ASN A 64 21.01 0.35 -8.09
C ASN A 64 22.36 0.19 -7.40
N GLU A 65 22.57 -0.88 -6.63
CA GLU A 65 23.90 -1.23 -6.12
C GLU A 65 24.87 -1.55 -7.24
N GLU A 66 24.46 -2.33 -8.24
CA GLU A 66 25.29 -2.62 -9.42
C GLU A 66 25.69 -1.34 -10.17
N ARG A 67 24.76 -0.39 -10.32
CA ARG A 67 25.04 0.93 -10.90
C ARG A 67 26.04 1.74 -10.08
N VAL A 68 25.94 1.70 -8.75
CA VAL A 68 26.88 2.39 -7.86
C VAL A 68 28.24 1.71 -7.83
N GLN A 69 28.30 0.38 -7.96
CA GLN A 69 29.54 -0.37 -8.05
C GLN A 69 30.28 -0.08 -9.35
N THR A 70 29.56 -0.04 -10.48
CA THR A 70 30.13 0.26 -11.80
C THR A 70 30.47 1.75 -11.96
N ASN A 71 29.67 2.63 -11.38
CA ASN A 71 29.90 4.07 -11.35
C ASN A 71 29.68 4.63 -9.92
N PRO A 72 30.75 4.79 -9.14
CA PRO A 72 30.65 5.33 -7.77
C PRO A 72 30.04 6.73 -7.68
N ASN A 73 30.02 7.49 -8.77
CA ASN A 73 29.46 8.85 -8.82
C ASN A 73 28.02 8.88 -9.35
N ALA A 74 27.33 7.74 -9.42
CA ALA A 74 25.93 7.67 -9.84
C ALA A 74 24.97 8.22 -8.77
N ILE A 75 24.92 9.55 -8.62
CA ILE A 75 24.11 10.27 -7.60
C ILE A 75 22.63 9.86 -7.63
N ALA A 76 22.05 9.70 -8.84
CA ALA A 76 20.66 9.25 -8.98
C ALA A 76 20.43 7.85 -8.38
N ALA A 77 21.32 6.89 -8.65
CA ALA A 77 21.22 5.54 -8.11
C ALA A 77 21.40 5.54 -6.58
N ARG A 78 22.33 6.34 -6.04
CA ARG A 78 22.50 6.48 -4.59
C ARG A 78 21.28 7.08 -3.91
N LYS A 79 20.65 8.10 -4.51
CA LYS A 79 19.40 8.68 -4.00
C LYS A 79 18.26 7.65 -3.98
N GLU A 80 18.16 6.81 -5.00
CA GLU A 80 17.20 5.71 -5.03
C GLU A 80 17.51 4.68 -3.93
N LEU A 81 18.78 4.29 -3.76
CA LEU A 81 19.19 3.37 -2.69
C LEU A 81 18.80 3.87 -1.29
N VAL A 82 18.91 5.17 -1.01
CA VAL A 82 18.46 5.70 0.29
C VAL A 82 16.98 5.47 0.52
N ARG A 83 16.15 5.74 -0.50
CA ARG A 83 14.70 5.57 -0.41
C ARG A 83 14.33 4.10 -0.27
N ASP A 84 14.95 3.25 -1.08
CA ASP A 84 14.68 1.82 -1.10
C ASP A 84 15.08 1.18 0.24
N TYR A 85 16.28 1.46 0.76
CA TYR A 85 16.71 0.96 2.07
C TYR A 85 15.87 1.48 3.24
N TYR A 86 15.43 2.74 3.19
CA TYR A 86 14.51 3.26 4.20
C TYR A 86 13.15 2.56 4.15
N GLN A 87 12.64 2.28 2.94
CA GLN A 87 11.38 1.59 2.75
C GLN A 87 11.43 0.15 3.29
N LEU A 88 12.51 -0.58 3.02
CA LEU A 88 12.75 -1.93 3.59
C LEU A 88 12.80 -1.89 5.13
N ALA A 89 13.43 -0.85 5.70
CA ALA A 89 13.54 -0.77 7.14
C ALA A 89 12.18 -0.48 7.80
N VAL A 90 11.39 0.42 7.21
CA VAL A 90 10.06 0.80 7.72
C VAL A 90 9.06 -0.35 7.59
N SER A 91 9.16 -1.20 6.56
CA SER A 91 8.28 -2.37 6.44
C SER A 91 8.53 -3.43 7.52
N GLN A 92 9.69 -3.39 8.17
CA GLN A 92 10.11 -4.32 9.23
C GLN A 92 9.95 -3.75 10.65
N ALA A 93 9.51 -2.50 10.80
CA ALA A 93 9.25 -1.92 12.11
C ALA A 93 8.03 -2.60 12.77
N ASP A 94 8.10 -2.84 14.08
CA ASP A 94 6.94 -3.34 14.83
C ASP A 94 5.88 -2.25 15.07
N ASP A 95 4.73 -2.62 15.62
CA ASP A 95 3.62 -1.70 15.93
C ASP A 95 4.01 -0.58 16.93
N ARG A 96 5.13 -0.73 17.64
CA ARG A 96 5.67 0.25 18.58
C ARG A 96 6.74 1.14 17.93
N GLY A 97 7.03 0.93 16.64
CA GLY A 97 8.05 1.64 15.89
C GLY A 97 9.48 1.19 16.20
N VAL A 98 9.66 0.00 16.76
CA VAL A 98 10.98 -0.58 17.05
C VAL A 98 11.49 -1.32 15.83
N TYR A 99 12.71 -0.96 15.41
CA TYR A 99 13.38 -1.60 14.27
C TYR A 99 14.22 -2.80 14.73
N PRO A 100 14.01 -4.01 14.17
CA PRO A 100 14.87 -5.16 14.39
C PRO A 100 16.29 -4.94 13.83
N ALA A 101 17.23 -5.83 14.16
CA ALA A 101 18.63 -5.68 13.77
C ALA A 101 18.81 -5.52 12.25
N ASP A 102 18.08 -6.29 11.44
CA ASP A 102 18.16 -6.26 9.98
C ASP A 102 17.67 -4.91 9.41
N ALA A 103 16.56 -4.38 9.92
CA ALA A 103 16.07 -3.06 9.56
C ALA A 103 17.04 -1.94 9.96
N GLN A 104 17.74 -2.09 11.10
CA GLN A 104 18.80 -1.15 11.47
C GLN A 104 19.99 -1.20 10.51
N ASP A 105 20.35 -2.38 10.02
CA ASP A 105 21.39 -2.55 9.00
C ASP A 105 21.02 -1.85 7.69
N GLU A 106 19.75 -1.94 7.27
CA GLU A 106 19.22 -1.21 6.12
C GLU A 106 19.24 0.31 6.33
N LEU A 107 18.84 0.80 7.50
CA LEU A 107 18.97 2.23 7.83
C LEU A 107 20.43 2.70 7.77
N ARG A 108 21.38 1.87 8.21
CA ARG A 108 22.82 2.19 8.07
C ARG A 108 23.25 2.20 6.60
N LYS A 109 22.74 1.30 5.76
CA LYS A 109 22.98 1.31 4.30
C LYS A 109 22.39 2.56 3.64
N ALA A 110 21.20 2.99 4.05
CA ALA A 110 20.59 4.24 3.63
C ALA A 110 21.48 5.44 4.03
N ALA A 111 21.92 5.51 5.29
CA ALA A 111 22.78 6.59 5.77
C ALA A 111 24.11 6.69 5.00
N ARG A 112 24.74 5.54 4.69
CA ARG A 112 25.98 5.50 3.88
C ARG A 112 25.77 6.03 2.46
N ASN A 113 24.63 5.75 1.85
CA ASN A 113 24.32 6.27 0.52
C ASN A 113 23.98 7.75 0.58
N TRP A 114 23.25 8.20 1.61
CA TRP A 114 22.96 9.62 1.84
C TRP A 114 24.22 10.45 2.00
N SER A 115 25.23 9.95 2.73
CA SER A 115 26.48 10.69 2.91
C SER A 115 27.37 10.69 1.66
N ALA A 116 27.13 9.79 0.71
CA ALA A 116 27.96 9.59 -0.47
C ALA A 116 27.36 10.19 -1.76
N TYR A 117 26.12 10.71 -1.72
CA TYR A 117 25.47 11.34 -2.87
C TYR A 117 25.29 12.85 -2.65
#